data_AF-A0A6C0GFT7-F1
#
_entry.id   AF-A0A6C0GFT7-F1
#
_cell.length_a   1.000
_cell.length_b   1.000
_cell.length_c   1.000
_cell.angle_alpha   90.00
_cell.angle_beta   90.00
_cell.angle_gamma   90.00
#
_symmetry.space_group_name_H-M   'P 1'
#
loop_
_entity.id
_entity.type
_entity.pdbx_description
1 polymer ?
#
loop_
_entity_poly.entity_id
_entity_poly.type
_entity_poly.pdbx_seq_one_letter_code
_entity_poly.pdbx_strand_id
1 'polypeptide(L)'
;MITLKSRLRKMKSLADYGLYGLLLLLSLLLLSAVTSCQKSEIVPAQACGTTATIRDLRGVDGCGFVLELDNGERLEPVYDYGFCGTPPLPAPVIDDVQFIDGKRVSIAYTERPDLGSICMVGKVVEITCISLVTTNEEN
;
A
#
# COMPACT_ATOMS: atom_id res chain seq x y z
N MET A 1 68.05 43.34 -10.39
CA MET A 1 67.85 42.27 -9.39
C MET A 1 66.36 42.14 -9.08
N ILE A 2 65.58 41.54 -9.99
CA ILE A 2 64.13 41.37 -9.84
C ILE A 2 63.90 39.92 -9.39
N THR A 3 63.41 39.83 -8.16
CA THR A 3 63.21 38.68 -7.29
C THR A 3 62.53 37.46 -7.94
N LEU A 4 63.29 36.35 -8.02
CA LEU A 4 62.83 34.98 -8.29
C LEU A 4 61.68 34.51 -7.35
N LYS A 5 61.54 35.19 -6.19
CA LYS A 5 60.51 34.98 -5.16
C LYS A 5 59.06 35.24 -5.63
N SER A 6 58.85 35.96 -6.73
CA SER A 6 57.51 36.31 -7.23
C SER A 6 56.91 35.23 -8.14
N ARG A 7 57.74 34.47 -8.87
CA ARG A 7 57.32 33.37 -9.76
C ARG A 7 56.84 32.14 -8.97
N LEU A 8 57.51 31.80 -7.86
CA LEU A 8 57.19 30.63 -7.02
C LEU A 8 55.88 30.76 -6.22
N ARG A 9 55.42 31.99 -5.94
CA ARG A 9 54.15 32.22 -5.23
C ARG A 9 52.93 31.98 -6.12
N LYS A 10 53.05 32.27 -7.41
CA LYS A 10 51.98 32.08 -8.39
C LYS A 10 51.75 30.60 -8.73
N MET A 11 52.80 29.77 -8.67
CA MET A 11 52.72 28.33 -8.95
C MET A 11 52.04 27.51 -7.84
N LYS A 12 52.16 27.90 -6.56
CA LYS A 12 51.45 27.23 -5.46
C LYS A 12 49.93 27.42 -5.56
N SER A 13 49.51 28.64 -5.88
CA SER A 13 48.09 28.99 -6.00
C SER A 13 47.36 28.20 -7.10
N LEU A 14 48.00 27.91 -8.24
CA LEU A 14 47.40 27.11 -9.32
C LEU A 14 47.24 25.61 -8.97
N ALA A 15 48.10 25.05 -8.11
CA ALA A 15 47.99 23.66 -7.66
C ALA A 15 46.84 23.47 -6.66
N ASP A 16 46.59 24.48 -5.82
CA ASP A 16 45.51 24.44 -4.82
C ASP A 16 44.11 24.47 -5.49
N TYR A 17 43.92 25.29 -6.55
CA TYR A 17 42.67 25.29 -7.31
C TYR A 17 42.44 23.99 -8.11
N GLY A 18 43.50 23.31 -8.54
CA GLY A 18 43.41 22.02 -9.21
C GLY A 18 42.96 20.90 -8.28
N LEU A 19 43.44 20.89 -7.03
CA LEU A 19 43.07 19.90 -6.03
C LEU A 19 41.64 20.10 -5.51
N TYR A 20 41.22 21.35 -5.25
CA TYR A 20 39.83 21.65 -4.89
C TYR A 20 38.86 21.36 -6.04
N GLY A 21 39.25 21.65 -7.29
CA GLY A 21 38.47 21.29 -8.48
C GLY A 21 38.32 19.79 -8.66
N LEU A 22 39.38 19.02 -8.42
CA LEU A 22 39.35 17.56 -8.47
C LEU A 22 38.48 16.97 -7.34
N LEU A 23 38.57 17.51 -6.13
CA LEU A 23 37.72 17.13 -4.99
C LEU A 23 36.23 17.44 -5.24
N LEU A 24 35.91 18.60 -5.83
CA LEU A 24 34.55 18.97 -6.23
C LEU A 24 34.00 18.02 -7.31
N LEU A 25 34.80 17.71 -8.34
CA LEU A 25 34.41 16.78 -9.40
C LEU A 25 34.18 15.36 -8.87
N LEU A 26 35.01 14.89 -7.93
CA LEU A 26 34.84 13.58 -7.29
C LEU A 26 33.53 13.52 -6.49
N SER A 27 33.21 14.59 -5.74
CA SER A 27 31.97 14.68 -4.96
C SER A 27 30.71 14.67 -5.85
N LEU A 28 30.78 15.30 -7.02
CA LEU A 28 29.66 15.34 -7.98
C LEU A 28 29.43 13.98 -8.67
N LEU A 29 30.49 13.21 -8.91
CA LEU A 29 30.40 11.85 -9.47
C LEU A 29 29.72 10.87 -8.50
N LEU A 30 30.03 10.98 -7.20
CA LEU A 30 29.46 10.15 -6.13
C LEU A 30 27.93 10.32 -5.97
N LEU A 31 27.37 11.47 -6.31
CA LEU A 31 25.92 11.72 -6.25
C LEU A 31 25.12 11.01 -7.37
N SER A 32 25.77 10.62 -8.46
CA SER A 32 25.08 10.04 -9.63
C SER A 32 24.75 8.54 -9.49
N ALA A 33 25.32 7.87 -8.49
CA ALA A 33 25.26 6.40 -8.34
C ALA A 33 24.00 5.86 -7.63
N VAL A 34 23.11 6.70 -7.11
CA VAL A 34 21.97 6.25 -6.28
C VAL A 34 20.65 6.08 -7.05
N THR A 35 20.61 6.29 -8.36
CA THR A 35 19.39 6.07 -9.16
C THR A 35 19.32 4.65 -9.73
N SER A 36 19.55 3.66 -8.88
CA SER A 36 19.15 2.27 -9.18
C SER A 36 17.64 2.18 -8.97
N CYS A 37 16.89 2.43 -10.05
CA CYS A 37 15.46 2.22 -10.10
C CYS A 37 15.21 0.70 -10.08
N GLN A 38 15.06 0.12 -8.89
CA GLN A 38 14.44 -1.19 -8.77
C GLN A 38 12.97 -1.03 -9.15
N LYS A 39 12.58 -1.67 -10.25
CA LYS A 39 11.18 -1.83 -10.60
C LYS A 39 10.54 -2.63 -9.48
N SER A 40 9.78 -1.96 -8.60
CA SER A 40 9.02 -2.62 -7.56
C SER A 40 8.00 -3.55 -8.23
N GLU A 41 8.27 -4.85 -8.17
CA GLU A 41 7.25 -5.84 -8.47
C GLU A 41 6.22 -5.82 -7.33
N ILE A 42 4.97 -5.64 -7.71
CA ILE A 42 3.82 -5.80 -6.82
C ILE A 42 3.82 -7.27 -6.39
N VAL A 43 4.29 -7.57 -5.18
CA VAL A 43 4.11 -8.90 -4.58
C VAL A 43 2.83 -8.82 -3.76
N PRO A 44 1.70 -9.39 -4.22
CA PRO A 44 0.49 -9.40 -3.44
C PRO A 44 0.67 -10.33 -2.24
N ALA A 45 0.27 -9.87 -1.05
CA ALA A 45 -0.24 -10.78 -0.04
C ALA A 45 -1.54 -11.39 -0.61
N GLN A 46 -1.40 -12.45 -1.43
CA GLN A 46 -2.47 -13.21 -2.10
C GLN A 46 -3.70 -12.36 -2.48
N ALA A 47 -3.69 -11.76 -3.68
CA ALA A 47 -4.84 -11.02 -4.17
C ALA A 47 -6.02 -11.99 -4.36
N CYS A 48 -7.04 -11.91 -3.51
CA CYS A 48 -8.21 -12.79 -3.55
C CYS A 48 -9.08 -12.58 -4.81
N GLY A 49 -8.79 -11.55 -5.62
CA GLY A 49 -9.26 -11.42 -7.00
C GLY A 49 -10.30 -10.32 -7.22
N THR A 50 -11.17 -10.04 -6.25
CA THR A 50 -12.17 -8.98 -6.36
C THR A 50 -11.87 -7.86 -5.37
N THR A 51 -11.89 -6.59 -5.79
CA THR A 51 -11.68 -5.47 -4.86
C THR A 51 -13.00 -5.01 -4.26
N ALA A 52 -12.99 -4.72 -2.97
CA ALA A 52 -14.13 -4.20 -2.23
C ALA A 52 -13.71 -3.17 -1.18
N THR A 53 -14.67 -2.41 -0.68
CA THR A 53 -14.53 -1.47 0.43
C THR A 53 -15.34 -1.96 1.61
N ILE A 54 -14.73 -2.04 2.79
CA ILE A 54 -15.45 -2.33 4.03
C ILE A 54 -16.35 -1.14 4.37
N ARG A 55 -17.63 -1.41 4.64
CA ARG A 55 -18.61 -0.41 5.07
C ARG A 55 -19.19 -0.76 6.43
N ASP A 56 -19.20 0.19 7.35
CA ASP A 56 -19.83 0.04 8.65
C ASP A 56 -21.30 0.48 8.61
N LEU A 57 -22.21 -0.49 8.71
CA LEU A 57 -23.65 -0.24 8.72
C LEU A 57 -24.29 -0.60 10.07
N ARG A 58 -23.55 -0.62 11.19
CA ARG A 58 -24.07 -0.94 12.54
C ARG A 58 -25.15 0.02 13.08
N GLY A 59 -25.57 1.03 12.31
CA GLY A 59 -26.71 1.90 12.58
C GLY A 59 -27.98 1.57 11.77
N VAL A 60 -27.92 0.55 10.92
CA VAL A 60 -29.04 0.03 10.13
C VAL A 60 -29.51 -1.28 10.77
N ASP A 61 -30.82 -1.46 10.87
CA ASP A 61 -31.41 -2.63 11.53
C ASP A 61 -30.88 -3.94 10.91
N GLY A 62 -30.41 -4.85 11.77
CA GLY A 62 -29.84 -6.14 11.36
C GLY A 62 -28.51 -6.09 10.61
N CYS A 63 -27.88 -4.91 10.43
CA CYS A 63 -26.62 -4.79 9.69
C CYS A 63 -25.39 -4.70 10.60
N GLY A 64 -24.29 -5.28 10.13
CA GLY A 64 -22.94 -5.11 10.68
C GLY A 64 -22.03 -4.40 9.69
N PHE A 65 -20.82 -4.92 9.53
CA PHE A 65 -19.96 -4.55 8.41
C PHE A 65 -20.41 -5.28 7.13
N VAL A 66 -20.36 -4.59 6.00
CA VAL A 66 -20.63 -5.13 4.66
C VAL A 66 -19.47 -4.82 3.72
N LEU A 67 -19.45 -5.47 2.56
CA LEU A 67 -18.42 -5.24 1.53
C LEU A 67 -19.07 -4.62 0.30
N GLU A 68 -18.63 -3.42 -0.07
CA GLU A 68 -19.10 -2.68 -1.24
C GLU A 68 -18.11 -2.87 -2.39
N LEU A 69 -18.56 -3.49 -3.48
CA LEU A 69 -17.78 -3.70 -4.69
C LEU A 69 -17.56 -2.38 -5.44
N ASP A 70 -16.55 -2.34 -6.33
CA ASP A 70 -16.25 -1.14 -7.13
C ASP A 70 -17.41 -0.69 -8.04
N ASN A 71 -18.35 -1.58 -8.35
CA ASN A 71 -19.58 -1.28 -9.10
C ASN A 71 -20.72 -0.71 -8.22
N GLY A 72 -20.50 -0.57 -6.90
CA GLY A 72 -21.50 -0.10 -5.92
C GLY A 72 -22.42 -1.18 -5.37
N GLU A 73 -22.30 -2.43 -5.82
CA GLU A 73 -23.05 -3.55 -5.27
C GLU A 73 -22.56 -3.89 -3.86
N ARG A 74 -23.48 -4.24 -2.96
CA ARG A 74 -23.15 -4.64 -1.60
C ARG A 74 -23.25 -6.15 -1.43
N LEU A 75 -22.30 -6.68 -0.69
CA LEU A 75 -22.24 -8.05 -0.26
C LEU A 75 -22.40 -8.08 1.26
N GLU A 76 -23.30 -8.94 1.72
CA GLU A 76 -23.59 -9.21 3.11
C GLU A 76 -22.90 -10.50 3.50
N PRO A 77 -21.77 -10.42 4.22
CA PRO A 77 -21.06 -11.62 4.63
C PRO A 77 -21.89 -12.38 5.67
N VAL A 78 -22.03 -13.68 5.46
CA VAL A 78 -22.52 -14.63 6.46
C VAL A 78 -21.39 -15.52 6.93
N TYR A 79 -21.39 -15.81 8.24
CA TYR A 79 -20.40 -16.67 8.85
C TYR A 79 -20.99 -18.00 9.31
N ASP A 80 -22.12 -17.97 10.03
CA ASP A 80 -22.85 -19.16 10.46
C ASP A 80 -24.34 -18.85 10.66
N TYR A 81 -25.20 -19.88 10.51
CA TYR A 81 -26.67 -19.87 10.58
C TYR A 81 -27.36 -18.52 10.89
N GLY A 82 -27.32 -17.58 9.94
CA GLY A 82 -28.18 -16.39 9.93
C GLY A 82 -27.68 -15.14 10.67
N PHE A 83 -26.45 -15.10 11.21
CA PHE A 83 -25.89 -13.81 11.64
C PHE A 83 -25.30 -13.06 10.44
N CYS A 84 -25.81 -11.86 10.20
CA CYS A 84 -25.52 -11.06 9.00
C CYS A 84 -24.66 -9.85 9.37
N GLY A 85 -23.53 -9.70 8.68
CA GLY A 85 -22.51 -8.67 8.94
C GLY A 85 -21.21 -9.24 9.50
N THR A 86 -20.08 -8.55 9.26
CA THR A 86 -18.73 -9.00 9.66
C THR A 86 -18.24 -8.48 11.02
N PRO A 87 -18.43 -9.22 12.12
CA PRO A 87 -17.44 -9.28 13.20
C PRO A 87 -16.75 -10.66 13.20
N PRO A 88 -15.51 -10.73 13.69
CA PRO A 88 -14.39 -11.38 13.01
C PRO A 88 -14.77 -12.72 12.36
N LEU A 89 -14.62 -12.80 11.03
CA LEU A 89 -14.52 -14.09 10.33
C LEU A 89 -13.53 -14.98 11.11
N PRO A 90 -13.80 -16.27 11.25
CA PRO A 90 -12.92 -17.14 12.01
C PRO A 90 -11.56 -17.20 11.32
N ALA A 91 -10.52 -17.33 12.14
CA ALA A 91 -9.26 -17.89 11.65
C ALA A 91 -9.58 -19.23 10.96
N PRO A 92 -9.13 -19.47 9.72
CA PRO A 92 -7.92 -18.92 9.12
C PRO A 92 -8.13 -17.81 8.06
N VAL A 93 -9.34 -17.27 7.91
CA VAL A 93 -9.64 -16.30 6.83
C VAL A 93 -9.09 -14.90 7.13
N ILE A 94 -8.88 -14.57 8.41
CA ILE A 94 -8.31 -13.29 8.86
C ILE A 94 -6.93 -13.51 9.44
N ASP A 95 -5.88 -13.40 8.62
CA ASP A 95 -4.62 -12.87 9.14
C ASP A 95 -4.59 -11.38 8.76
N ASP A 96 -4.62 -10.51 9.79
CA ASP A 96 -4.34 -9.06 9.75
C ASP A 96 -5.39 -8.06 9.19
N VAL A 97 -6.58 -8.50 8.74
CA VAL A 97 -7.61 -7.57 8.23
C VAL A 97 -8.45 -6.95 9.36
N GLN A 98 -8.14 -5.71 9.71
CA GLN A 98 -9.01 -4.88 10.58
C GLN A 98 -10.24 -4.38 9.82
N PHE A 99 -11.45 -4.62 10.36
CA PHE A 99 -12.72 -4.13 9.84
C PHE A 99 -12.95 -2.67 10.23
N ILE A 100 -12.56 -1.75 9.35
CA ILE A 100 -12.70 -0.31 9.51
C ILE A 100 -13.44 0.22 8.30
N ASP A 101 -14.44 1.08 8.52
CA ASP A 101 -15.19 1.73 7.43
C ASP A 101 -14.23 2.44 6.44
N GLY A 102 -14.52 2.29 5.15
CA GLY A 102 -13.73 2.88 4.07
C GLY A 102 -12.45 2.14 3.71
N LYS A 103 -12.08 1.07 4.44
CA LYS A 103 -10.86 0.31 4.16
C LYS A 103 -11.01 -0.56 2.91
N ARG A 104 -10.02 -0.51 2.00
CA ARG A 104 -9.98 -1.35 0.80
C ARG A 104 -9.39 -2.72 1.08
N VAL A 105 -10.03 -3.75 0.52
CA VAL A 105 -9.64 -5.16 0.65
C VAL A 105 -9.80 -5.89 -0.69
N SER A 106 -9.03 -6.96 -0.88
CA SER A 106 -9.26 -7.94 -1.94
C SER A 106 -9.98 -9.14 -1.34
N ILE A 107 -11.03 -9.62 -1.99
CA ILE A 107 -11.90 -10.69 -1.52
C ILE A 107 -12.15 -11.75 -2.59
N ALA A 108 -12.41 -12.98 -2.13
CA ALA A 108 -13.08 -14.02 -2.89
C ALA A 108 -14.31 -14.46 -2.08
N TYR A 109 -15.41 -14.77 -2.78
CA TYR A 109 -16.67 -15.10 -2.14
C TYR A 109 -17.51 -16.04 -2.98
N THR A 110 -18.44 -16.72 -2.32
CA THR A 110 -19.48 -17.53 -2.97
C THR A 110 -20.86 -16.99 -2.57
N GLU A 111 -21.75 -16.80 -3.53
CA GLU A 111 -23.13 -16.37 -3.25
C GLU A 111 -23.91 -17.48 -2.53
N ARG A 112 -24.72 -17.10 -1.54
CA ARG A 112 -25.55 -18.00 -0.72
C ARG A 112 -27.02 -17.59 -0.79
N PRO A 113 -27.68 -17.79 -1.96
CA PRO A 113 -29.09 -17.42 -2.15
C PRO A 113 -30.05 -18.28 -1.32
N ASP A 114 -29.57 -19.38 -0.74
CA ASP A 114 -30.27 -20.24 0.20
C ASP A 114 -30.48 -19.59 1.57
N LEU A 115 -29.77 -18.50 1.87
CA LEU A 115 -29.81 -17.79 3.15
C LEU A 115 -30.48 -16.42 2.99
N GLY A 116 -31.33 -16.09 3.95
CA GLY A 116 -31.91 -14.76 4.09
C GLY A 116 -31.15 -13.93 5.12
N SER A 117 -31.10 -12.62 4.92
CA SER A 117 -30.54 -11.66 5.87
C SER A 117 -31.57 -10.63 6.28
N ILE A 118 -31.50 -10.18 7.53
CA ILE A 118 -32.32 -9.07 8.04
C ILE A 118 -31.78 -7.72 7.55
N CYS A 119 -30.48 -7.62 7.23
CA CYS A 119 -29.86 -6.38 6.75
C CYS A 119 -30.40 -5.96 5.37
N MET A 120 -30.61 -6.91 4.44
CA MET A 120 -31.27 -6.71 3.13
C MET A 120 -30.72 -5.54 2.28
N VAL A 121 -29.45 -5.20 2.43
CA VAL A 121 -28.76 -4.14 1.65
C VAL A 121 -28.03 -4.69 0.43
N GLY A 122 -27.93 -6.00 0.27
CA GLY A 122 -27.07 -6.63 -0.73
C GLY A 122 -27.26 -8.15 -0.86
N LYS A 123 -26.37 -8.78 -1.63
CA LYS A 123 -26.36 -10.24 -1.78
C LYS A 123 -25.74 -10.90 -0.57
N VAL A 124 -26.34 -11.99 -0.12
CA VAL A 124 -25.77 -12.82 0.94
C VAL A 124 -24.64 -13.67 0.38
N VAL A 125 -23.44 -13.56 0.97
CA VAL A 125 -22.24 -14.26 0.49
C VAL A 125 -21.41 -14.87 1.63
N GLU A 126 -20.71 -15.94 1.31
CA GLU A 126 -19.68 -16.52 2.16
C GLU A 126 -18.30 -16.06 1.68
N ILE A 127 -17.51 -15.43 2.55
CA ILE A 127 -16.17 -14.93 2.21
C ILE A 127 -15.16 -16.06 2.36
N THR A 128 -14.54 -16.46 1.25
CA THR A 128 -13.57 -17.56 1.19
C THR A 128 -12.12 -17.08 1.29
N CYS A 129 -11.88 -15.79 1.04
CA CYS A 129 -10.56 -15.16 1.12
C CYS A 129 -10.75 -13.65 1.34
N ILE A 130 -9.93 -13.05 2.21
CA ILE A 130 -9.84 -11.60 2.36
C ILE A 130 -8.38 -11.21 2.63
N SER A 131 -7.90 -10.17 1.93
CA SER A 131 -6.55 -9.62 2.13
C SER A 131 -6.56 -8.10 1.98
N LEU A 132 -5.55 -7.45 2.56
CA LEU A 132 -5.37 -6.00 2.45
C LEU A 132 -4.94 -5.62 1.04
N VAL A 133 -5.54 -4.56 0.49
CA VAL A 133 -5.00 -3.91 -0.71
C VAL A 133 -3.90 -2.96 -0.24
N THR A 134 -2.64 -3.34 -0.42
CA THR A 134 -1.52 -2.44 -0.20
C THR A 134 -1.37 -1.53 -1.41
N THR A 135 -1.91 -0.31 -1.32
CA THR A 135 -1.48 0.78 -2.21
C THR A 135 -0.18 1.33 -1.63
N ASN A 136 0.91 1.18 -2.36
CA ASN A 136 2.17 1.84 -2.03
C ASN A 136 1.99 3.36 -2.26
N GLU A 137 1.46 4.08 -1.27
CA GLU A 137 1.47 5.54 -1.23
C GLU A 137 2.16 5.99 0.08
N GLU A 138 3.48 6.15 0.01
CA GLU A 138 4.20 7.07 0.91
C GLU A 138 4.28 8.42 0.19
N ASN A 139 3.79 9.47 0.85
CA ASN A 139 4.14 10.86 0.54
C ASN A 139 5.09 11.38 1.62
#